data_AF-A0A5S3T0A8-F1
#
_entry.id   AF-A0A5S3T0A8-F1
#
_cell.length_a   1.000
_cell.length_b   1.000
_cell.length_c   1.000
_cell.angle_alpha   90.00
_cell.angle_beta   90.00
_cell.angle_gamma   90.00
#
_symmetry.space_group_name_H-M   'P 1'
#
loop_
_entity.id
_entity.type
_entity.pdbx_description
1 polymer ?
#
loop_
_entity_poly.entity_id
_entity_poly.type
_entity_poly.pdbx_seq_one_letter_code
_entity_poly.pdbx_strand_id
1 'polypeptide(L)'
;LERLDLLVNEWNSDSGLRQIGRMSLFNKLVQHASSRLLIHDVLKKHPEIHDIKIEKPIIVAGLPRSGTTHLLNLMASDQRLRALPLWESYEPVPVPGEELLSDGTDPRYQRCSDTWEMMKQATPYLAAMHPMNPDHIHEELELMGP
;
A
#
# COMPACT_ATOMS: atom_id res chain seq x y z
N LEU A 1 7.62 -15.55 12.04
CA LEU A 1 7.15 -16.50 11.02
C LEU A 1 5.85 -17.19 11.46
N GLU A 2 5.69 -17.55 12.74
CA GLU A 2 4.46 -18.15 13.28
C GLU A 2 3.11 -17.58 12.76
N ARG A 3 2.94 -16.25 12.70
CA ARG A 3 1.72 -15.62 12.15
C ARG A 3 1.52 -15.88 10.65
N LEU A 4 2.61 -15.85 9.89
CA LEU A 4 2.61 -16.15 8.46
C LEU A 4 2.31 -17.64 8.23
N ASP A 5 2.90 -18.52 9.04
CA ASP A 5 2.65 -19.96 8.97
C ASP A 5 1.18 -20.28 9.25
N LEU A 6 0.58 -19.66 10.28
CA LEU A 6 -0.84 -19.80 10.58
C LEU A 6 -1.73 -19.38 9.39
N LEU A 7 -1.45 -18.22 8.80
CA LEU A 7 -2.20 -17.70 7.65
C LEU A 7 -2.10 -18.61 6.42
N VAL A 8 -0.89 -19.05 6.09
CA VAL A 8 -0.65 -19.95 4.96
C VAL A 8 -1.32 -21.30 5.18
N ASN A 9 -1.28 -21.84 6.40
CA ASN A 9 -1.96 -23.07 6.75
C ASN A 9 -3.48 -22.94 6.58
N GLU A 10 -4.07 -21.83 7.00
CA GLU A 10 -5.51 -21.58 6.85
C GLU A 10 -5.92 -21.52 5.37
N TRP A 11 -5.18 -20.79 4.53
CA TRP A 11 -5.44 -20.76 3.08
C TRP A 11 -5.22 -22.11 2.39
N ASN A 12 -4.25 -22.90 2.85
CA ASN A 12 -4.03 -24.25 2.34
C ASN A 12 -5.17 -25.20 2.69
N SER A 13 -5.78 -25.00 3.86
CA SER A 13 -6.91 -25.78 4.35
C SER A 13 -8.23 -25.44 3.64
N ASP A 14 -8.33 -24.28 3.00
CA ASP A 14 -9.53 -23.86 2.28
C ASP A 14 -9.71 -24.60 0.95
N SER A 15 -10.72 -25.47 0.91
CA SER A 15 -11.11 -26.24 -0.27
C SER A 15 -11.90 -25.44 -1.31
N GLY A 16 -12.45 -24.29 -0.93
CA GLY A 16 -13.13 -23.34 -1.83
C GLY A 16 -12.17 -22.42 -2.58
N LEU A 17 -10.91 -22.31 -2.11
CA LEU A 17 -9.92 -21.42 -2.69
C LEU A 17 -9.38 -21.95 -4.03
N ARG A 18 -9.84 -21.30 -5.11
CA ARG A 18 -9.43 -21.61 -6.50
C ARG A 18 -7.97 -21.23 -6.76
N GLN A 19 -7.37 -21.86 -7.79
CA GLN A 19 -5.97 -21.64 -8.16
C GLN A 19 -5.62 -20.16 -8.42
N ILE A 20 -6.52 -19.41 -9.07
CA ILE A 20 -6.31 -17.98 -9.31
C ILE A 20 -6.27 -17.17 -7.99
N GLY A 21 -7.10 -17.54 -7.02
CA GLY A 21 -7.09 -16.94 -5.67
C GLY A 21 -5.79 -17.28 -4.93
N ARG A 22 -5.34 -18.54 -5.01
CA ARG A 22 -4.05 -18.97 -4.42
C ARG A 22 -2.87 -18.17 -4.98
N MET A 23 -2.84 -17.97 -6.30
CA MET A 23 -1.80 -17.17 -6.94
C MET A 23 -1.84 -15.71 -6.49
N SER A 24 -3.04 -15.11 -6.39
CA SER A 24 -3.20 -13.73 -5.90
C SER A 24 -2.72 -13.57 -4.46
N LEU A 25 -3.09 -14.48 -3.56
CA LEU A 25 -2.67 -14.46 -2.16
C LEU A 25 -1.16 -14.66 -2.01
N PHE A 26 -0.57 -15.58 -2.78
CA PHE A 26 0.88 -15.78 -2.81
C PHE A 26 1.61 -14.49 -3.24
N ASN A 27 1.14 -13.83 -4.31
CA ASN A 27 1.73 -12.58 -4.77
C ASN A 27 1.64 -11.48 -3.71
N LYS A 28 0.54 -11.40 -2.95
CA LYS A 28 0.38 -10.46 -1.83
C LYS A 28 1.40 -10.74 -0.71
N LEU A 29 1.65 -12.00 -0.37
CA LEU A 29 2.70 -12.36 0.59
C LEU A 29 4.11 -11.98 0.10
N VAL A 30 4.41 -12.24 -1.17
CA VAL A 30 5.68 -11.85 -1.78
C VAL A 30 5.85 -10.34 -1.74
N GLN A 31 4.81 -9.57 -2.05
CA GLN A 31 4.81 -8.11 -1.93
C GLN A 31 5.15 -7.66 -0.51
N HIS A 32 4.44 -8.14 0.52
CA HIS A 32 4.69 -7.75 1.91
C HIS A 32 6.10 -8.14 2.39
N ALA A 33 6.56 -9.35 2.07
CA ALA A 33 7.90 -9.82 2.42
C ALA A 33 8.98 -8.96 1.75
N SER A 34 8.79 -8.62 0.47
CA SER A 34 9.71 -7.78 -0.30
C SER A 34 9.77 -6.35 0.27
N SER A 35 8.61 -5.73 0.49
CA SER A 35 8.53 -4.40 1.12
C SER A 35 9.20 -4.36 2.48
N ARG A 36 9.03 -5.40 3.31
CA ARG A 36 9.70 -5.49 4.61
C ARG A 36 11.23 -5.54 4.50
N LEU A 37 11.76 -6.30 3.52
CA LEU A 37 13.20 -6.35 3.27
C LEU A 37 13.75 -5.02 2.75
N LEU A 38 13.02 -4.37 1.84
CA LEU A 38 13.40 -3.07 1.28
C LEU A 38 13.40 -1.98 2.36
N ILE A 39 12.36 -1.91 3.19
CA ILE A 39 12.30 -0.96 4.31
C ILE A 39 13.46 -1.18 5.28
N HIS A 40 13.76 -2.44 5.61
CA HIS A 40 14.90 -2.76 6.48
C HIS A 40 16.24 -2.34 5.89
N ASP A 41 16.43 -2.51 4.59
CA ASP A 41 17.63 -2.05 3.89
C ASP A 41 17.74 -0.51 3.91
N VAL A 42 16.64 0.20 3.67
CA VAL A 42 16.58 1.67 3.76
C VAL A 42 16.92 2.15 5.16
N LEU A 43 16.30 1.59 6.20
CA LEU A 43 16.57 1.98 7.60
C LEU A 43 18.02 1.70 8.01
N LYS A 44 18.66 0.66 7.46
CA LYS A 44 20.08 0.39 7.68
C LYS A 44 21.01 1.40 6.99
N LYS A 45 20.67 1.79 5.76
CA LYS A 45 21.45 2.76 4.97
C LYS A 45 21.26 4.19 5.48
N HIS A 46 20.09 4.48 6.05
CA HIS A 46 19.66 5.79 6.52
C HIS A 46 19.26 5.73 8.00
N PRO A 47 20.20 5.48 8.92
CA PRO A 47 19.89 5.39 10.36
C PRO A 47 19.32 6.71 10.92
N GLU A 48 19.59 7.86 10.29
CA GLU A 48 19.03 9.16 10.64
C GLU A 48 17.49 9.22 10.60
N ILE A 49 16.83 8.30 9.88
CA ILE A 49 15.37 8.17 9.87
C ILE A 49 14.84 7.90 11.28
N HIS A 50 15.60 7.20 12.12
CA HIS A 50 15.21 6.91 13.51
C HIS A 50 15.17 8.17 14.39
N ASP A 51 15.84 9.25 13.99
CA ASP A 51 15.85 10.52 14.73
C ASP A 51 14.67 11.43 14.35
N ILE A 52 13.91 11.09 13.29
CA ILE A 52 12.73 11.85 12.87
C ILE A 52 11.61 11.70 13.90
N LYS A 53 11.27 12.80 14.57
CA LYS A 53 10.15 12.86 15.52
C LYS A 53 8.83 13.13 14.79
N ILE A 54 7.88 12.20 14.94
CA ILE A 54 6.51 12.41 14.49
C ILE A 54 5.72 13.10 15.61
N GLU A 55 5.59 14.42 15.53
CA GLU A 55 4.90 15.21 16.54
C GLU A 55 3.40 15.31 16.26
N LYS A 56 2.58 15.00 17.28
CA LYS A 56 1.11 15.14 17.24
C LYS A 56 0.46 14.46 16.02
N PRO A 57 0.72 13.17 15.76
CA PRO A 57 0.05 12.45 14.68
C PRO A 57 -1.46 12.42 14.94
N ILE A 58 -2.25 12.57 13.87
CA ILE A 58 -3.70 12.43 13.95
C ILE A 58 -4.05 11.06 13.39
N ILE A 59 -4.70 10.24 14.22
CA ILE A 59 -5.09 8.87 13.88
C ILE A 59 -6.62 8.84 13.78
N VAL A 60 -7.12 8.47 12.60
CA VAL A 60 -8.55 8.26 12.36
C VAL A 60 -8.83 6.77 12.50
N ALA A 61 -9.62 6.39 13.52
CA ALA A 61 -10.02 5.01 13.74
C ALA A 61 -11.55 4.91 13.85
N GLY A 62 -12.12 3.86 13.29
CA GLY A 62 -13.55 3.62 13.31
C GLY A 62 -13.91 2.31 12.61
N LEU A 63 -15.17 1.90 12.73
CA LEU A 63 -15.65 0.72 12.02
C LEU A 63 -15.69 0.98 10.52
N PRO A 64 -15.53 -0.06 9.68
CA PRO A 64 -15.82 0.06 8.25
C PRO A 64 -17.20 0.68 8.04
N ARG A 65 -17.32 1.59 7.07
CA ARG A 65 -18.58 2.31 6.74
C ARG A 65 -19.07 3.31 7.80
N SER A 66 -18.21 3.77 8.71
CA SER A 66 -18.53 4.85 9.68
C SER A 66 -18.18 6.27 9.19
N GLY A 67 -17.73 6.42 7.95
CA GLY A 67 -17.34 7.71 7.37
C GLY A 67 -15.87 8.10 7.57
N THR A 68 -15.03 7.18 8.09
CA THR A 68 -13.59 7.39 8.27
C THR A 68 -12.88 7.81 6.99
N THR A 69 -13.20 7.19 5.85
CA THR A 69 -12.64 7.56 4.55
C THR A 69 -12.95 9.00 4.16
N HIS A 70 -14.16 9.50 4.47
CA HIS A 70 -14.52 10.88 4.18
C HIS A 70 -13.76 11.86 5.09
N LEU A 71 -13.67 11.53 6.39
CA LEU A 71 -12.90 12.33 7.34
C LEU A 71 -11.42 12.41 6.96
N LEU A 72 -10.81 11.28 6.58
CA LEU A 72 -9.42 11.21 6.17
C LEU A 72 -9.15 12.08 4.93
N ASN A 73 -10.02 12.00 3.90
CA ASN A 73 -9.91 12.84 2.72
C ASN A 73 -10.10 14.34 3.03
N LEU A 74 -11.04 14.69 3.92
CA LEU A 74 -11.23 16.08 4.35
C LEU A 74 -9.96 16.61 5.02
N MET A 75 -9.35 15.84 5.91
CA MET A 75 -8.11 16.22 6.59
C MET A 75 -6.93 16.32 5.63
N ALA A 76 -6.79 15.37 4.70
CA ALA A 76 -5.71 15.34 3.72
C ALA A 76 -5.75 16.52 2.72
N SER A 77 -6.87 17.25 2.64
CA SER A 77 -6.94 18.49 1.84
C SER A 77 -6.10 19.64 2.43
N ASP A 78 -5.72 19.57 3.71
CA ASP A 78 -4.85 20.54 4.35
C ASP A 78 -3.38 20.22 4.04
N GLN A 79 -2.74 21.07 3.23
CA GLN A 79 -1.33 20.91 2.81
C GLN A 79 -0.32 20.93 3.97
N ARG A 80 -0.73 21.34 5.18
CA ARG A 80 0.11 21.27 6.38
C ARG A 80 0.21 19.85 6.95
N LEU A 81 -0.71 18.97 6.56
CA LEU A 81 -0.74 17.57 6.98
C LEU A 81 -0.16 16.69 5.87
N ARG A 82 0.53 15.62 6.27
CA ARG A 82 0.91 14.53 5.35
C ARG A 82 -0.03 13.36 5.57
N ALA A 83 -0.72 12.97 4.51
CA ALA A 83 -1.51 11.74 4.45
C ALA A 83 -0.80 10.74 3.53
N LEU A 84 -1.06 9.44 3.72
CA LEU A 84 -0.46 8.37 2.92
C LEU A 84 -1.19 8.26 1.58
N PRO A 85 -0.56 8.58 0.44
CA PRO A 85 -1.14 8.32 -0.86
C PRO A 85 -1.05 6.82 -1.21
N LEU A 86 -1.95 6.36 -2.08
CA LEU A 86 -2.06 4.96 -2.46
C LEU A 86 -0.76 4.40 -3.02
N TRP A 87 -0.07 5.15 -3.89
CA TRP A 87 1.16 4.69 -4.53
C TRP A 87 2.29 4.43 -3.52
N GLU A 88 2.44 5.26 -2.48
CA GLU A 88 3.36 5.02 -1.38
C GLU A 88 2.91 3.85 -0.49
N SER A 89 1.60 3.60 -0.37
CA SER A 89 1.11 2.44 0.38
C SER A 89 1.47 1.11 -0.30
N TYR A 90 1.45 1.07 -1.64
CA TYR A 90 1.75 -0.13 -2.42
C TYR A 90 3.24 -0.39 -2.53
N GLU A 91 4.03 0.67 -2.70
CA GLU A 91 5.48 0.61 -2.82
C GLU A 91 6.11 1.67 -1.91
N PRO A 92 6.30 1.38 -0.61
CA PRO A 92 6.71 2.37 0.39
C PRO A 92 8.10 2.95 0.17
N VAL A 93 8.97 2.15 -0.44
CA VAL A 93 10.35 2.51 -0.74
C VAL A 93 10.72 2.01 -2.14
N PRO A 94 11.57 2.73 -2.88
CA PRO A 94 12.04 2.31 -4.19
C PRO A 94 12.93 1.07 -4.09
N VAL A 95 13.03 0.31 -5.19
CA VAL A 95 14.01 -0.77 -5.27
C VAL A 95 15.43 -0.20 -5.41
N PRO A 96 16.49 -0.89 -4.94
CA PRO A 96 17.85 -0.37 -5.02
C PRO A 96 18.27 -0.07 -6.47
N GLY A 97 18.73 1.18 -6.70
CA GLY A 97 19.15 1.63 -8.03
C GLY A 97 18.01 2.10 -8.94
N GLU A 98 16.77 2.16 -8.43
CA GLU A 98 15.66 2.79 -9.15
C GLU A 98 15.80 4.31 -9.11
N GLU A 99 16.01 4.90 -10.28
CA GLU A 99 16.11 6.34 -10.48
C GLU A 99 14.77 6.92 -10.94
N LEU A 100 14.61 8.24 -10.76
CA LEU A 100 13.48 8.96 -11.33
C LEU A 100 13.44 8.80 -12.86
N LEU A 101 12.24 8.83 -13.42
CA LEU A 101 12.05 8.89 -14.87
C LEU A 101 12.64 10.20 -15.43
N SER A 102 12.81 10.26 -16.75
CA SER A 102 13.44 11.40 -17.42
C SER A 102 12.71 12.74 -17.24
N ASP A 103 11.43 12.70 -16.88
CA ASP A 103 10.58 13.84 -16.55
C ASP A 103 10.55 14.18 -15.05
N GLY A 104 11.27 13.42 -14.22
CA GLY A 104 11.30 13.54 -12.76
C GLY A 104 10.23 12.75 -12.03
N THR A 105 9.38 11.99 -12.74
CA THR A 105 8.33 11.17 -12.12
C THR A 105 8.94 9.99 -11.35
N ASP A 106 8.42 9.70 -10.17
CA ASP A 106 8.78 8.50 -9.41
C ASP A 106 8.25 7.25 -10.13
N PRO A 107 9.08 6.24 -10.47
CA PRO A 107 8.63 5.05 -11.18
C PRO A 107 7.51 4.28 -10.45
N ARG A 108 7.46 4.35 -9.12
CA ARG A 108 6.39 3.74 -8.30
C ARG A 108 5.04 4.40 -8.56
N TYR A 109 5.04 5.73 -8.69
CA TYR A 109 3.86 6.49 -9.07
C TYR A 109 3.36 6.04 -10.45
N GLN A 110 4.27 5.93 -11.43
CA GLN A 110 3.93 5.49 -12.79
C GLN A 110 3.32 4.08 -12.80
N ARG A 111 3.92 3.11 -12.08
CA ARG A 111 3.37 1.75 -11.96
C ARG A 111 1.97 1.72 -11.35
N CYS A 112 1.75 2.52 -10.31
CA CYS A 112 0.44 2.66 -9.70
C CYS A 112 -0.58 3.23 -10.70
N SER A 113 -0.18 4.26 -11.46
CA SER A 113 -1.00 4.86 -12.51
C SER A 113 -1.35 3.86 -13.61
N ASP A 114 -0.36 3.10 -14.11
CA ASP A 114 -0.57 2.11 -15.16
C ASP A 114 -1.53 1.00 -14.71
N THR A 115 -1.37 0.54 -13.46
CA THR A 115 -2.26 -0.46 -12.85
C THR A 115 -3.69 0.08 -12.76
N TRP A 116 -3.86 1.34 -12.39
CA TRP A 116 -5.16 1.99 -12.32
C TRP A 116 -5.81 2.15 -13.70
N GLU A 117 -5.06 2.56 -14.73
CA GLU A 117 -5.55 2.65 -16.10
C GLU A 117 -6.01 1.29 -16.63
N MET A 118 -5.23 0.24 -16.38
CA MET A 118 -5.60 -1.14 -16.74
C MET A 118 -6.88 -1.58 -16.01
N MET A 119 -7.03 -1.27 -14.72
CA MET A 119 -8.22 -1.59 -13.94
C MET A 119 -9.48 -0.89 -14.47
N LYS A 120 -9.38 0.38 -14.87
CA LYS A 120 -10.48 1.13 -15.48
C LYS A 120 -10.96 0.49 -16.78
N GLN A 121 -10.03 -0.04 -17.58
CA GLN A 121 -10.37 -0.72 -18.83
C GLN A 121 -11.00 -2.10 -18.60
N ALA A 122 -10.44 -2.88 -17.68
CA ALA A 122 -10.90 -4.25 -17.42
C ALA A 122 -12.19 -4.31 -16.59
N THR A 123 -12.37 -3.39 -15.63
CA THR A 123 -13.45 -3.40 -14.64
C THR A 123 -14.03 -2.00 -14.40
N PRO A 124 -14.62 -1.36 -15.43
CA PRO A 124 -15.01 0.06 -15.38
C PRO A 124 -16.00 0.38 -14.25
N TYR A 125 -16.93 -0.52 -13.93
CA TYR A 125 -17.90 -0.31 -12.86
C TYR A 125 -17.26 -0.36 -11.47
N LEU A 126 -16.26 -1.22 -11.27
CA LEU A 126 -15.55 -1.30 -9.99
C LEU A 126 -14.70 -0.04 -9.78
N ALA A 127 -14.03 0.42 -10.83
CA ALA A 127 -13.28 1.67 -10.80
C ALA A 127 -14.16 2.89 -10.48
N ALA A 128 -15.41 2.91 -10.95
CA ALA A 128 -16.37 3.96 -10.59
C ALA A 128 -16.81 3.92 -9.12
N MET A 129 -16.83 2.73 -8.51
CA MET A 129 -17.23 2.55 -7.10
C MET A 129 -16.08 2.76 -6.11
N HIS A 130 -14.84 2.43 -6.52
CA HIS A 130 -13.65 2.50 -5.68
C HIS A 130 -12.50 3.12 -6.48
N PRO A 131 -12.36 4.46 -6.47
CA PRO A 131 -11.22 5.13 -7.08
C PRO A 131 -9.92 4.67 -6.44
N MET A 132 -8.96 4.27 -7.26
CA MET A 132 -7.64 3.79 -6.83
C MET A 132 -6.54 4.49 -7.65
N ASN A 133 -6.74 5.77 -7.94
CA ASN A 133 -5.69 6.57 -8.59
C ASN A 133 -4.51 6.78 -7.64
N PRO A 134 -3.29 7.03 -8.15
CA PRO A 134 -2.08 7.11 -7.33
C PRO A 134 -2.18 8.04 -6.11
N ASP A 135 -2.73 9.25 -6.30
CA ASP A 135 -2.87 10.26 -5.25
C ASP A 135 -4.02 9.99 -4.26
N HIS A 136 -4.82 8.94 -4.48
CA HIS A 136 -5.91 8.63 -3.56
C HIS A 136 -5.37 8.37 -2.17
N ILE A 137 -5.97 9.01 -1.16
CA ILE A 137 -5.52 8.84 0.22
C ILE A 137 -5.97 7.48 0.73
N HIS A 138 -5.02 6.73 1.28
CA HIS A 138 -5.24 5.33 1.64
C HIS A 138 -4.90 5.03 3.10
N GLU A 139 -5.39 3.89 3.57
CA GLU A 139 -5.24 3.43 4.95
C GLU A 139 -3.91 2.67 5.14
N GLU A 140 -3.42 2.63 6.38
CA GLU A 140 -2.15 1.98 6.72
C GLU A 140 -2.19 0.46 6.58
N LEU A 141 -3.37 -0.14 6.38
CA LEU A 141 -3.55 -1.59 6.29
C LEU A 141 -2.64 -2.23 5.24
N GLU A 142 -2.35 -1.53 4.13
CA GLU A 142 -1.47 -2.04 3.06
C GLU A 142 -0.02 -2.24 3.55
N LEU A 143 0.37 -1.55 4.63
CA LEU A 143 1.67 -1.67 5.28
C LEU A 143 1.67 -2.72 6.41
N MET A 144 0.50 -3.15 6.87
CA MET A 144 0.33 -4.02 8.04
C MET A 144 0.25 -5.52 7.71
N GLY A 145 0.72 -5.91 6.53
CA GLY A 145 0.80 -7.31 6.13
C GLY A 145 1.57 -8.20 7.15
N PRO A 146 1.28 -9.52 7.16
CA PRO A 146 1.83 -10.48 8.13
C PRO A 146 3.35 -10.69 8.07
#